data_AF-A0A9W9YHP2-F1
#
_entry.id   AF-A0A9W9YHP2-F1
#
_cell.length_a   1.000
_cell.length_b   1.000
_cell.length_c   1.000
_cell.angle_alpha   90.00
_cell.angle_beta   90.00
_cell.angle_gamma   90.00
#
_symmetry.space_group_name_H-M   'P 1'
#
loop_
_entity.id
_entity.type
_entity.pdbx_description
1 polymer ?
#
loop_
_entity_poly.entity_id
_entity_poly.type
_entity_poly.pdbx_seq_one_letter_code
_entity_poly.pdbx_strand_id
1 'polypeptide(L)'
;MRDALAAQDILKDAEKQSFFKITNLKMILKEFITGSNFDPGSLAESLKRSYYFAVKDWDVSASCFCNGQASECDANDYSKCICQRNTDGSNCEKCLPLFNNKPYRIREACEACECNSHAESCTYNETKGYGVCDDCQDNTMGDKCDLFKVSFYGNSAVPQHDSNTCL
;
A
#
# COMPACT_ATOMS: atom_id res chain seq x y z
N MET A 1 -7.59 15.31 -17.08
CA MET A 1 -6.61 16.26 -17.62
C MET A 1 -7.01 16.57 -19.04
N ARG A 2 -7.41 17.81 -19.36
CA ARG A 2 -7.70 18.21 -20.75
C ARG A 2 -6.42 18.53 -21.54
N ASP A 3 -5.29 18.67 -20.84
CA ASP A 3 -3.97 18.86 -21.40
C ASP A 3 -3.20 17.53 -21.44
N ALA A 4 -2.79 17.11 -22.63
CA ALA A 4 -2.01 15.90 -22.86
C ALA A 4 -0.57 16.01 -22.34
N LEU A 5 0.00 17.22 -22.30
CA LEU A 5 1.35 17.45 -21.78
C LEU A 5 1.37 17.26 -20.25
N ALA A 6 0.34 17.74 -19.55
CA ALA A 6 0.18 17.50 -18.12
C ALA A 6 0.12 16.00 -17.78
N ALA A 7 -0.48 15.19 -18.67
CA ALA A 7 -0.63 13.74 -18.49
C ALA A 7 0.62 12.92 -18.84
N GLN A 8 1.65 13.52 -19.45
CA GLN A 8 2.91 12.82 -19.73
C GLN A 8 3.55 12.31 -18.45
N ASP A 9 4.14 11.11 -18.53
CA ASP A 9 4.89 10.46 -17.46
C ASP A 9 4.12 10.22 -16.15
N ILE A 10 2.78 10.27 -16.17
CA ILE A 10 1.97 10.03 -14.97
C ILE A 10 2.28 8.70 -14.27
N LEU A 11 2.73 7.68 -14.99
CA LEU A 11 3.11 6.39 -14.38
C LEU A 11 4.47 6.39 -13.68
N LYS A 12 5.28 7.43 -13.89
CA LYS A 12 6.64 7.58 -13.33
C LYS A 12 6.75 8.76 -12.36
N ASP A 13 5.83 9.71 -12.45
CA ASP A 13 5.79 10.91 -11.63
C ASP A 13 4.90 10.72 -10.40
N ALA A 14 5.53 10.66 -9.22
CA ALA A 14 4.84 10.43 -7.96
C ALA A 14 3.93 11.60 -7.55
N GLU A 15 4.29 12.84 -7.90
CA GLU A 15 3.50 14.02 -7.58
C GLU A 15 2.21 14.04 -8.40
N LYS A 16 2.33 13.75 -9.71
CA LYS A 16 1.17 13.59 -10.59
C LYS A 16 0.28 12.44 -10.16
N GLN A 17 0.83 11.31 -9.71
CA GLN A 17 0.02 10.20 -9.18
C GLN A 17 -0.74 10.58 -7.91
N SER A 18 -0.09 11.34 -7.03
CA SER A 18 -0.68 11.77 -5.76
C SER A 18 -1.96 12.58 -5.96
N PHE A 19 -2.01 13.40 -7.01
CA PHE A 19 -3.20 14.19 -7.36
C PHE A 19 -4.46 13.34 -7.58
N PHE A 20 -4.32 12.10 -8.05
CA PHE A 20 -5.45 11.20 -8.32
C PHE A 20 -5.84 10.33 -7.12
N LYS A 21 -5.12 10.42 -6.00
CA LYS A 21 -5.47 9.70 -4.78
C LYS A 21 -6.60 10.43 -4.05
N ILE A 22 -7.71 9.74 -3.86
CA ILE A 22 -8.91 10.31 -3.25
C ILE A 22 -9.49 9.29 -2.29
N THR A 23 -9.79 9.72 -1.07
CA THR A 23 -10.52 8.91 -0.07
C THR A 23 -11.97 9.34 0.06
N ASN A 24 -12.27 10.62 -0.17
CA ASN A 24 -13.58 11.21 -0.01
C ASN A 24 -13.84 12.20 -1.15
N LEU A 25 -15.07 12.19 -1.68
CA LEU A 25 -15.53 13.15 -2.69
C LEU A 25 -16.65 14.00 -2.11
N LYS A 26 -16.60 15.30 -2.39
CA LYS A 26 -17.62 16.26 -1.95
C LYS A 26 -18.05 17.14 -3.12
N MET A 27 -19.33 17.09 -3.45
CA MET A 27 -19.96 18.03 -4.38
C MET A 27 -20.47 19.24 -3.60
N ILE A 28 -20.13 20.45 -4.07
CA ILE A 28 -20.59 21.71 -3.46
C ILE A 28 -21.35 22.50 -4.52
N LEU A 29 -22.65 22.69 -4.30
CA LEU A 29 -23.55 23.45 -5.19
C LEU A 29 -23.72 24.85 -4.60
N LYS A 30 -23.06 25.84 -5.21
CA LYS A 30 -22.85 27.17 -4.61
C LYS A 30 -23.89 28.20 -5.04
N GLU A 31 -24.14 28.31 -6.34
CA GLU A 31 -24.93 29.41 -6.93
C GLU A 31 -25.83 28.88 -8.04
N PHE A 32 -27.02 29.46 -8.18
CA PHE A 32 -27.93 29.19 -9.29
C PHE A 32 -27.51 29.98 -10.52
N ILE A 33 -27.63 29.38 -11.70
CA ILE A 33 -27.45 30.12 -12.96
C ILE A 33 -28.72 30.93 -13.20
N THR A 34 -28.61 32.26 -13.14
CA THR A 34 -29.72 33.19 -13.29
C THR A 34 -29.42 34.22 -14.39
N GLY A 35 -30.46 34.89 -14.91
CA GLY A 35 -30.28 36.00 -15.84
C GLY A 35 -29.62 37.22 -15.18
N SER A 36 -29.05 38.12 -15.97
CA SER A 36 -28.46 39.37 -15.49
C SER A 36 -29.47 40.16 -14.63
N ASN A 37 -29.07 40.56 -13.42
CA ASN A 37 -29.89 41.28 -12.43
C ASN A 37 -31.03 40.46 -11.77
N PHE A 38 -31.01 39.14 -11.87
CA PHE A 38 -31.98 38.29 -11.18
C PHE A 38 -31.44 37.81 -9.83
N ASP A 39 -32.07 38.27 -8.74
CA ASP A 39 -31.82 37.78 -7.38
C ASP A 39 -32.92 36.79 -6.94
N PRO A 40 -32.60 35.48 -6.81
CA PRO A 40 -33.54 34.49 -6.29
C PRO A 40 -34.05 34.80 -4.87
N GLY A 41 -33.28 35.55 -4.08
CA GLY A 41 -33.66 35.97 -2.72
C GLY A 41 -34.84 36.94 -2.69
N SER A 42 -35.04 37.70 -3.76
CA SER A 42 -36.11 38.70 -3.91
C SER A 42 -37.48 38.11 -4.33
N LEU A 43 -37.54 36.81 -4.65
CA LEU A 43 -38.76 36.14 -5.10
C LEU A 43 -39.79 35.95 -3.99
N ALA A 44 -41.06 35.85 -4.38
CA ALA A 44 -42.11 35.36 -3.50
C ALA A 44 -41.83 33.91 -3.05
N GLU A 45 -42.25 33.55 -1.84
CA GLU A 45 -41.95 32.25 -1.23
C GLU A 45 -42.43 31.04 -2.05
N SER A 46 -43.51 31.21 -2.81
CA SER A 46 -44.03 30.21 -3.75
C SER A 46 -43.08 29.94 -4.92
N LEU A 47 -42.35 30.94 -5.39
CA LEU A 47 -41.40 30.86 -6.51
C LEU A 47 -40.01 30.42 -6.06
N LYS A 48 -39.58 30.70 -4.81
CA LYS A 48 -38.31 30.18 -4.30
C LYS A 48 -38.24 28.65 -4.36
N ARG A 49 -39.37 27.96 -4.21
CA ARG A 49 -39.48 26.50 -4.32
C ARG A 49 -39.15 25.96 -5.71
N SER A 50 -39.19 26.77 -6.77
CA SER A 50 -38.75 26.35 -8.11
C SER A 50 -37.24 26.47 -8.31
N TYR A 51 -36.51 27.09 -7.38
CA TYR A 51 -35.05 27.21 -7.41
C TYR A 51 -34.43 26.18 -6.45
N TYR A 52 -34.15 25.00 -6.99
CA TYR A 52 -33.49 23.92 -6.27
C TYR A 52 -32.38 23.34 -7.13
N PHE A 53 -31.36 22.81 -6.48
CA PHE A 53 -30.40 21.98 -7.17
C PHE A 53 -30.96 20.57 -7.29
N ALA A 54 -30.84 19.98 -8.48
CA ALA A 54 -31.19 18.60 -8.71
C ALA A 54 -30.00 17.87 -9.32
N VAL A 55 -29.62 16.75 -8.70
CA VAL A 55 -28.62 15.82 -9.23
C VAL A 55 -29.37 14.55 -9.58
N LYS A 56 -29.34 14.16 -10.86
CA LYS A 56 -29.98 12.94 -11.33
C LYS A 56 -29.05 11.73 -11.15
N ASP A 57 -27.83 11.86 -11.65
CA ASP A 57 -26.83 10.79 -11.66
C ASP A 57 -25.47 11.38 -11.22
N TRP A 58 -24.72 10.63 -10.42
CA TRP A 58 -23.35 10.97 -10.03
C TRP A 58 -22.48 9.71 -10.07
N ASP A 59 -21.85 9.48 -11.22
CA ASP A 59 -20.96 8.34 -11.44
C ASP A 59 -19.51 8.70 -11.15
N VAL A 60 -18.82 7.83 -10.42
CA VAL A 60 -17.40 7.95 -10.09
C VAL A 60 -16.71 6.65 -10.51
N SER A 61 -15.82 6.75 -11.50
CA SER A 61 -14.96 5.64 -11.90
C SER A 61 -13.63 5.74 -11.16
N ALA A 62 -13.31 4.72 -10.37
CA ALA A 62 -12.11 4.65 -9.57
C ALA A 62 -11.65 3.19 -9.40
N SER A 63 -10.40 3.03 -8.99
CA SER A 63 -9.81 1.73 -8.62
C SER A 63 -9.08 1.88 -7.29
N CYS A 64 -8.98 0.81 -6.51
CA CYS A 64 -8.19 0.82 -5.29
C CYS A 64 -6.72 1.12 -5.58
N PHE A 65 -6.08 1.87 -4.68
CA PHE A 65 -4.69 2.28 -4.82
C PHE A 65 -3.75 1.26 -4.15
N CYS A 66 -3.37 0.20 -4.87
CA CYS A 66 -2.56 -0.88 -4.31
C CYS A 66 -1.06 -0.82 -4.65
N ASN A 67 -0.52 0.37 -4.95
CA ASN A 67 0.87 0.57 -5.40
C ASN A 67 1.30 -0.34 -6.59
N GLY A 68 0.35 -0.80 -7.40
CA GLY A 68 0.61 -1.77 -8.47
C GLY A 68 1.10 -3.13 -8.00
N GLN A 69 0.85 -3.48 -6.73
CA GLN A 69 1.21 -4.75 -6.10
C GLN A 69 0.03 -5.72 -5.94
N ALA A 70 -1.18 -5.28 -6.24
CA ALA A 70 -2.39 -6.10 -6.25
C ALA A 70 -3.27 -5.74 -7.44
N SER A 71 -4.03 -6.73 -7.91
CA SER A 71 -5.07 -6.56 -8.94
C SER A 71 -6.46 -6.31 -8.34
N GLU A 72 -6.64 -6.61 -7.06
CA GLU A 72 -7.94 -6.64 -6.39
C GLU A 72 -7.83 -6.08 -4.97
N CYS A 73 -8.95 -5.55 -4.49
CA CYS A 73 -9.14 -5.13 -3.11
C CYS A 73 -10.19 -6.03 -2.44
N ASP A 74 -10.15 -6.07 -1.11
CA ASP A 74 -11.00 -6.94 -0.32
C ASP A 74 -12.48 -6.57 -0.55
N ALA A 75 -13.28 -7.56 -0.92
CA ALA A 75 -14.71 -7.39 -1.16
C ALA A 75 -15.49 -6.99 0.10
N ASN A 76 -14.95 -7.29 1.29
CA ASN A 76 -15.54 -6.92 2.57
C ASN A 76 -15.05 -5.54 3.05
N ASP A 77 -13.89 -5.09 2.59
CA ASP A 77 -13.26 -3.83 2.97
C ASP A 77 -12.45 -3.24 1.80
N TYR A 78 -13.12 -2.49 0.93
CA TYR A 78 -12.51 -1.86 -0.25
C TYR A 78 -11.40 -0.84 0.08
N SER A 79 -11.17 -0.51 1.36
CA SER A 79 -10.02 0.28 1.77
C SER A 79 -8.71 -0.51 1.82
N LYS A 80 -8.79 -1.85 1.73
CA LYS A 80 -7.66 -2.77 1.77
C LYS A 80 -7.47 -3.50 0.46
N CYS A 81 -6.22 -3.60 0.05
CA CYS A 81 -5.77 -4.40 -1.08
C CYS A 81 -5.55 -5.86 -0.67
N ILE A 82 -5.81 -6.80 -1.59
CA ILE A 82 -5.38 -8.19 -1.43
C ILE A 82 -3.95 -8.27 -1.97
N CYS A 83 -2.99 -8.00 -1.09
CA CYS A 83 -1.60 -7.83 -1.49
C CYS A 83 -0.98 -9.10 -2.09
N GLN A 84 -0.26 -8.92 -3.19
CA GLN A 84 0.53 -9.97 -3.84
C GLN A 84 2.02 -9.61 -3.72
N ARG A 85 2.89 -10.35 -4.41
CA ARG A 85 4.31 -9.97 -4.59
C ARG A 85 5.06 -9.81 -3.26
N ASN A 86 4.64 -10.57 -2.26
CA ASN A 86 5.18 -10.59 -0.91
C ASN A 86 5.13 -9.23 -0.20
N THR A 87 4.09 -8.45 -0.48
CA THR A 87 3.83 -7.16 0.15
C THR A 87 2.70 -7.26 1.18
N ASP A 88 2.62 -6.26 2.05
CA ASP A 88 1.67 -6.13 3.14
C ASP A 88 1.30 -4.66 3.34
N GLY A 89 0.30 -4.40 4.19
CA GLY A 89 -0.29 -3.08 4.41
C GLY A 89 -1.61 -2.91 3.66
N SER A 90 -2.33 -1.81 3.95
CA SER A 90 -3.66 -1.61 3.34
C SER A 90 -3.57 -1.31 1.85
N ASN A 91 -2.46 -0.72 1.40
CA ASN A 91 -2.18 -0.39 0.00
C ASN A 91 -0.98 -1.18 -0.53
N CYS A 92 -0.54 -2.24 0.15
CA CYS A 92 0.65 -3.01 -0.20
C CYS A 92 1.94 -2.19 -0.21
N GLU A 93 2.06 -1.25 0.74
CA GLU A 93 3.11 -0.25 0.82
C GLU A 93 4.40 -0.71 1.53
N LYS A 94 4.43 -1.94 2.04
CA LYS A 94 5.60 -2.53 2.71
C LYS A 94 5.77 -4.00 2.32
N CYS A 95 6.94 -4.57 2.58
CA CYS A 95 7.17 -6.00 2.41
C CYS A 95 6.57 -6.79 3.60
N LEU A 96 6.24 -8.06 3.35
CA LEU A 96 5.96 -9.01 4.43
C LEU A 96 7.18 -9.14 5.37
N PRO A 97 6.99 -9.52 6.65
CA PRO A 97 8.06 -9.54 7.65
C PRO A 97 9.33 -10.29 7.24
N LEU A 98 9.22 -11.43 6.55
CA LEU A 98 10.37 -12.23 6.07
C LEU A 98 10.87 -11.88 4.67
N PHE A 99 10.39 -10.78 4.06
CA PHE A 99 10.67 -10.45 2.67
C PHE A 99 11.43 -9.13 2.49
N ASN A 100 12.31 -8.82 3.44
CA ASN A 100 13.13 -7.60 3.44
C ASN A 100 14.57 -7.84 2.97
N ASN A 101 14.81 -8.75 2.00
CA ASN A 101 16.15 -8.96 1.45
C ASN A 101 16.62 -7.84 0.51
N LYS A 102 15.70 -6.95 0.13
CA LYS A 102 15.96 -5.71 -0.60
C LYS A 102 14.95 -4.63 -0.19
N PRO A 103 15.19 -3.34 -0.47
CA PRO A 103 14.22 -2.28 -0.18
C PRO A 103 12.93 -2.45 -0.98
N TYR A 104 11.81 -2.09 -0.38
CA TYR A 104 10.51 -2.03 -1.06
C TYR A 104 10.55 -1.09 -2.28
N ARG A 105 9.93 -1.52 -3.38
CA ARG A 105 9.71 -0.70 -4.58
C ARG A 105 8.34 -0.97 -5.18
N ILE A 106 7.66 0.10 -5.59
CA ILE A 106 6.36 0.07 -6.27
C ILE A 106 6.45 -0.82 -7.52
N ARG A 107 5.47 -1.71 -7.71
CA ARG A 107 5.42 -2.69 -8.82
C ARG A 107 6.60 -3.67 -8.87
N GLU A 108 7.37 -3.84 -7.81
CA GLU A 108 8.37 -4.91 -7.70
C GLU A 108 8.02 -5.85 -6.55
N ALA A 109 8.31 -7.14 -6.72
CA ALA A 109 8.14 -8.11 -5.65
C ALA A 109 9.23 -7.99 -4.60
N CYS A 110 8.83 -8.10 -3.33
CA CYS A 110 9.72 -8.22 -2.19
C CYS A 110 10.40 -9.60 -2.18
N GLU A 111 11.59 -9.65 -1.59
CA GLU A 111 12.50 -10.79 -1.69
C GLU A 111 12.74 -11.41 -0.32
N ALA A 112 12.58 -12.73 -0.23
CA ALA A 112 12.68 -13.48 1.02
C ALA A 112 14.11 -13.40 1.61
N CYS A 113 14.18 -13.25 2.92
CA CYS A 113 15.44 -13.38 3.66
C CYS A 113 15.79 -14.85 3.89
N GLU A 114 17.08 -15.15 3.93
CA GLU A 114 17.59 -16.49 4.20
C GLU A 114 17.78 -16.72 5.70
N CYS A 115 16.69 -16.78 6.47
CA CYS A 115 16.75 -16.95 7.93
C CYS A 115 16.80 -18.40 8.41
N ASN A 116 17.03 -19.34 7.49
CA ASN A 116 17.06 -20.77 7.76
C ASN A 116 15.84 -21.31 8.53
N SER A 117 14.65 -20.70 8.42
CA SER A 117 13.46 -21.05 9.21
C SER A 117 13.59 -20.84 10.73
N HIS A 118 14.57 -20.07 11.18
CA HIS A 118 14.80 -19.74 12.60
C HIS A 118 14.44 -18.29 12.94
N ALA A 119 13.75 -17.57 12.07
CA ALA A 119 13.21 -16.25 12.36
C ALA A 119 11.86 -16.06 11.68
N GLU A 120 11.03 -15.19 12.25
CA GLU A 120 9.71 -14.81 11.72
C GLU A 120 9.71 -13.43 11.03
N SER A 121 10.82 -12.70 11.12
CA SER A 121 11.03 -11.44 10.40
C SER A 121 12.50 -11.19 10.09
N CYS A 122 12.73 -10.25 9.18
CA CYS A 122 14.05 -9.72 8.89
C CYS A 122 13.95 -8.24 8.54
N THR A 123 15.05 -7.53 8.72
CA THR A 123 15.20 -6.11 8.39
C THR A 123 16.27 -5.91 7.31
N TYR A 124 15.97 -5.13 6.28
CA TYR A 124 16.96 -4.78 5.26
C TYR A 124 18.10 -3.95 5.87
N ASN A 125 19.34 -4.38 5.68
CA ASN A 125 20.53 -3.65 6.12
C ASN A 125 21.23 -3.00 4.93
N GLU A 126 21.18 -1.67 4.83
CA GLU A 126 21.76 -0.92 3.70
C GLU A 126 23.27 -1.09 3.56
N THR A 127 24.00 -1.22 4.68
CA THR A 127 25.46 -1.37 4.67
C THR A 127 25.88 -2.74 4.13
N LYS A 128 25.08 -3.77 4.41
CA LYS A 128 25.34 -5.15 3.97
C LYS A 128 24.74 -5.44 2.59
N GLY A 129 23.67 -4.74 2.22
CA GLY A 129 22.97 -4.91 0.96
C GLY A 129 21.99 -6.08 0.93
N TYR A 130 21.62 -6.63 2.09
CA TYR A 130 20.70 -7.78 2.21
C TYR A 130 19.92 -7.73 3.54
N GLY A 131 18.95 -8.62 3.68
CA GLY A 131 18.10 -8.74 4.87
C GLY A 131 18.78 -9.48 6.01
N VAL A 132 18.77 -8.88 7.20
CA VAL A 132 19.30 -9.46 8.44
C VAL A 132 18.12 -9.96 9.27
N CYS A 133 18.16 -11.22 9.67
CA CYS A 133 17.09 -11.86 10.43
C CYS A 133 16.99 -11.28 11.84
N ASP A 134 15.75 -11.05 12.27
CA ASP A 134 15.47 -10.56 13.61
C ASP A 134 15.23 -11.76 14.55
N ASP A 135 15.72 -11.67 15.78
CA ASP A 135 15.43 -12.63 16.86
C ASP A 135 15.57 -14.12 16.48
N CYS A 136 16.77 -14.53 16.08
CA CYS A 136 17.06 -15.95 15.77
C CYS A 136 16.68 -16.91 16.91
N GLN A 137 15.82 -17.87 16.58
CA GLN A 137 15.29 -18.96 17.40
C GLN A 137 16.20 -20.19 17.38
N ASP A 138 15.80 -21.25 18.08
CA ASP A 138 16.50 -22.56 18.06
C ASP A 138 17.99 -22.47 18.39
N ASN A 139 18.35 -21.57 19.31
CA ASN A 139 19.74 -21.31 19.71
C ASN A 139 20.68 -20.94 18.56
N THR A 140 20.14 -20.47 17.43
CA THR A 140 20.93 -19.96 16.30
C THR A 140 21.21 -18.47 16.43
N MET A 141 22.19 -17.97 15.70
CA MET A 141 22.57 -16.56 15.64
C MET A 141 23.24 -16.23 14.31
N GLY A 142 23.68 -14.99 14.14
CA GLY A 142 24.20 -14.48 12.88
C GLY A 142 23.12 -13.85 12.02
N ASP A 143 23.51 -13.22 10.91
CA ASP A 143 22.57 -12.45 10.09
C ASP A 143 21.50 -13.31 9.42
N LYS A 144 21.80 -14.60 9.23
CA LYS A 144 20.95 -15.58 8.54
C LYS A 144 20.49 -16.69 9.49
N CYS A 145 20.72 -16.53 10.79
CA CYS A 145 20.49 -17.59 11.78
C CYS A 145 21.20 -18.90 11.41
N ASP A 146 22.41 -18.78 10.85
CA ASP A 146 23.21 -19.88 10.31
C ASP A 146 24.36 -20.31 11.25
N LEU A 147 24.58 -19.56 12.32
CA LEU A 147 25.57 -19.83 13.35
C LEU A 147 24.90 -20.31 14.64
N PHE A 148 25.67 -20.94 15.53
CA PHE A 148 25.16 -21.39 16.83
C PHE A 148 25.56 -20.43 17.94
N LYS A 149 24.63 -20.15 18.87
CA LYS A 149 24.90 -19.32 20.05
C LYS A 149 26.07 -19.90 20.86
N VAL A 150 26.74 -19.04 21.64
CA VAL A 150 27.86 -19.46 22.49
C VAL A 150 27.40 -20.57 23.44
N SER A 151 28.20 -21.64 23.53
CA SER A 151 27.93 -22.88 24.30
C SER A 151 26.99 -23.90 23.65
N PHE A 152 26.51 -23.65 22.43
CA PHE A 152 25.77 -24.63 21.62
C PHE A 152 26.63 -25.16 20.48
N TYR A 153 26.27 -26.33 19.93
CA TYR A 153 26.95 -26.99 18.81
C TYR A 153 25.97 -27.56 17.78
N GLY A 154 26.48 -27.76 16.57
CA GLY A 154 25.65 -28.22 15.45
C GLY A 154 25.30 -29.70 15.53
N ASN A 155 24.04 -30.02 15.27
CA ASN A 155 23.56 -31.37 15.06
C ASN A 155 23.66 -31.75 13.58
N SER A 156 24.75 -32.41 13.20
CA SER A 156 24.97 -32.82 11.80
C SER A 156 24.02 -33.91 11.29
N ALA A 157 23.15 -34.47 12.16
CA ALA A 157 22.17 -35.47 11.76
C ALA A 157 20.91 -34.86 11.12
N VAL A 158 20.70 -33.54 11.25
CA VAL A 158 19.54 -32.83 10.70
C VAL A 158 19.96 -31.70 9.77
N PRO A 159 19.10 -31.27 8.82
CA PRO A 159 19.35 -30.10 7.99
C PRO A 159 19.41 -28.81 8.82
N GLN A 160 20.06 -27.78 8.26
CA GLN A 160 20.21 -26.47 8.90
C GLN A 160 18.88 -25.77 9.19
N HIS A 161 17.78 -26.13 8.53
CA HIS A 161 16.46 -25.52 8.78
C HIS A 161 15.65 -26.20 9.89
N ASP A 162 16.16 -27.29 10.46
CA ASP A 162 15.48 -28.04 11.51
C ASP A 162 15.66 -27.35 12.87
N SER A 163 14.59 -27.25 13.66
CA SER A 163 14.65 -26.64 15.00
C SER A 163 15.65 -27.33 15.95
N ASN A 164 16.05 -28.57 15.68
CA ASN A 164 17.05 -29.31 16.44
C ASN A 164 18.46 -29.26 15.81
N THR A 165 18.71 -28.34 14.87
CA THR A 165 20.04 -28.16 14.25
C THR A 165 21.10 -27.67 15.24
N CYS A 166 20.70 -27.13 16.40
CA CYS A 166 21.57 -26.53 17.41
C CYS A 166 21.27 -27.14 18.80
N LEU A 167 22.30 -27.73 19.42
CA LEU A 167 22.22 -28.51 20.68
C LEU A 167 23.10 -27.94 21.79
#